data_AF-A0A327XXK8-F1
#
_entry.id   AF-A0A327XXK8-F1
#
_cell.length_a   1.000
_cell.length_b   1.000
_cell.length_c   1.000
_cell.angle_alpha   90.00
_cell.angle_beta   90.00
_cell.angle_gamma   90.00
#
_symmetry.space_group_name_H-M   'P 1'
#
loop_
_entity.id
_entity.type
_entity.pdbx_description
1 polymer ?
#
loop_
_entity_poly.entity_id
_entity_poly.type
_entity_poly.pdbx_seq_one_letter_code
_entity_poly.pdbx_strand_id
1 'polypeptide(L)'
;MFTVCALYHFTRFDDPAALQGPLLDCCRSGAVTGTLLLADEGINGTVAGPRAGIDAVLAHIRALPGCAAIDWKLSTARERPFARMKVRLKREIVTMGQPDVDPRASVGHYVAPADWNALIRSPDVAVIDTRNAYETAIGTFQGAVEPQTDSFRDFPAWWEANRDRFHNKRIAMFCTGGIRCEKSTNWLLGQGVAEVYHLKGGILKYLEETPEDESAWEGDCFVFDGRVSVGHGLREGPHLLCHACRRPILPADRERPEYEHGVSCHHCTTENSENDKARFRERQRQIGLARSRGERHLHADIPEDPAPRKHPAP
;
A
#
# COMPACT_ATOMS: atom_id res chain seq x y z
N MET A 1 -17.29 0.03 -12.04
CA MET A 1 -15.83 0.08 -11.85
C MET A 1 -15.52 1.23 -10.90
N PHE A 2 -14.68 1.01 -9.90
CA PHE A 2 -14.31 2.02 -8.91
C PHE A 2 -12.98 2.67 -9.28
N THR A 3 -12.86 3.98 -9.06
CA THR A 3 -11.58 4.69 -9.15
C THR A 3 -10.87 4.52 -7.81
N VAL A 4 -9.63 4.03 -7.84
CA VAL A 4 -8.76 3.91 -6.67
C VAL A 4 -7.68 4.98 -6.75
N CYS A 5 -7.51 5.73 -5.68
CA CYS A 5 -6.53 6.79 -5.55
C CYS A 5 -5.55 6.44 -4.41
N ALA A 6 -4.28 6.24 -4.75
CA ALA A 6 -3.18 6.12 -3.80
C ALA A 6 -2.44 7.46 -3.75
N LEU A 7 -2.23 8.00 -2.55
CA LEU A 7 -1.65 9.33 -2.35
C LEU A 7 -0.79 9.37 -1.10
N TYR A 8 0.20 10.26 -1.11
CA TYR A 8 0.87 10.72 0.10
C TYR A 8 1.38 12.13 -0.13
N HIS A 9 1.55 12.88 0.95
CA HIS A 9 2.19 14.19 0.94
C HIS A 9 2.81 14.48 2.29
N PHE A 10 4.09 14.82 2.29
CA PHE A 10 4.78 15.31 3.48
C PHE A 10 4.60 16.83 3.58
N THR A 11 3.94 17.27 4.63
CA THR A 11 3.71 18.69 4.95
C THR A 11 3.50 18.82 6.45
N ARG A 12 3.72 20.02 7.00
CA ARG A 12 3.42 20.26 8.42
C ARG A 12 1.94 20.54 8.59
N PHE A 13 1.29 19.72 9.40
CA PHE A 13 -0.03 20.03 9.94
C PHE A 13 0.13 20.41 11.42
N ASP A 14 -0.27 21.64 11.78
CA ASP A 14 -0.18 22.09 13.18
C ASP A 14 -1.26 21.43 14.07
N ASP A 15 -2.42 21.11 13.50
CA ASP A 15 -3.48 20.36 14.17
C ASP A 15 -4.12 19.34 13.19
N PRO A 16 -3.52 18.13 13.05
CA PRO A 16 -4.10 17.09 12.21
C PRO A 16 -5.47 16.60 12.71
N ALA A 17 -5.78 16.77 14.00
CA ALA A 17 -7.06 16.34 14.58
C ALA A 17 -8.21 17.18 14.06
N ALA A 18 -8.02 18.49 13.90
CA ALA A 18 -9.00 19.38 13.29
C ALA A 18 -9.33 19.01 11.82
N LEU A 19 -8.38 18.41 11.10
CA LEU A 19 -8.56 18.01 9.69
C LEU A 19 -9.37 16.71 9.55
N GLN A 20 -9.41 15.86 10.58
CA GLN A 20 -9.95 14.50 10.50
C GLN A 20 -11.45 14.47 10.16
N GLY A 21 -12.25 15.28 10.86
CA GLY A 21 -13.72 15.32 10.70
C GLY A 21 -14.14 15.78 9.31
N PRO A 22 -13.75 17.00 8.89
CA PRO A 22 -14.09 17.54 7.57
C PRO A 22 -13.66 16.63 6.41
N LEU A 23 -12.47 16.03 6.49
CA LEU A 23 -11.98 15.10 5.48
C LEU A 23 -12.81 13.81 5.43
N LEU A 24 -13.18 13.26 6.60
CA LEU A 24 -14.02 12.07 6.68
C LEU A 24 -15.41 12.34 6.10
N ASP A 25 -16.00 13.48 6.40
CA ASP A 25 -17.31 13.87 5.89
C ASP A 25 -17.28 14.07 4.37
N CYS A 26 -16.24 14.74 3.85
CA CYS A 26 -16.03 14.85 2.40
C CYS A 26 -15.95 13.47 1.72
N CYS A 27 -15.19 12.53 2.29
CA CYS A 27 -15.11 11.17 1.76
C CYS A 27 -16.46 10.45 1.78
N ARG A 28 -17.22 10.57 2.88
CA ARG A 28 -18.55 9.96 3.02
C ARG A 28 -19.57 10.53 2.03
N SER A 29 -19.62 11.85 1.89
CA SER A 29 -20.48 12.52 0.92
C SER A 29 -20.14 12.12 -0.52
N GLY A 30 -18.86 11.84 -0.81
CA GLY A 30 -18.40 11.32 -2.10
C GLY A 30 -18.59 9.81 -2.29
N ALA A 31 -19.22 9.11 -1.35
CA ALA A 31 -19.34 7.64 -1.33
C ALA A 31 -17.98 6.92 -1.46
N VAL A 32 -16.91 7.53 -0.93
CA VAL A 32 -15.54 7.02 -0.95
C VAL A 32 -15.29 6.14 0.28
N THR A 33 -14.64 4.99 0.08
CA THR A 33 -14.13 4.14 1.16
C THR A 33 -12.62 3.99 1.05
N GLY A 34 -11.96 3.59 2.15
CA GLY A 34 -10.50 3.60 2.17
C GLY A 34 -9.94 3.90 3.54
N THR A 35 -8.64 4.17 3.56
CA THR A 35 -7.97 4.66 4.75
C THR A 35 -7.08 5.83 4.37
N LEU A 36 -7.28 6.97 5.04
CA LEU A 36 -6.38 8.11 5.06
C LEU A 36 -5.76 8.20 6.46
N LEU A 37 -4.46 8.40 6.51
CA LEU A 37 -3.66 8.61 7.71
C LEU A 37 -3.27 10.08 7.74
N LEU A 38 -3.46 10.72 8.89
CA LEU A 38 -3.01 12.07 9.17
C LEU A 38 -2.02 12.01 10.34
N ALA A 39 -0.93 12.74 10.22
CA ALA A 39 0.03 12.98 11.29
C ALA A 39 0.57 14.42 11.15
N ASP A 40 1.33 14.89 12.13
CA ASP A 40 1.98 16.21 12.07
C ASP A 40 2.86 16.35 10.82
N GLU A 41 3.40 15.23 10.32
CA GLU A 41 4.23 15.13 9.12
C GLU A 41 3.46 15.03 7.78
N GLY A 42 2.12 14.98 7.79
CA GLY A 42 1.31 15.09 6.57
C GLY A 42 0.20 14.06 6.43
N ILE A 43 -0.04 13.60 5.19
CA ILE A 43 -1.14 12.69 4.82
C ILE A 43 -0.64 11.51 3.98
N ASN A 44 -1.21 10.32 4.19
CA ASN A 44 -0.99 9.13 3.36
C ASN A 44 -2.26 8.31 3.26
N GLY A 45 -2.52 7.68 2.13
CA GLY A 45 -3.51 6.62 2.12
C GLY A 45 -3.90 6.11 0.75
N THR A 46 -4.90 5.24 0.78
CA THR A 46 -5.54 4.73 -0.42
C THR A 46 -7.04 4.72 -0.21
N VAL A 47 -7.74 5.31 -1.17
CA VAL A 47 -9.19 5.47 -1.16
C VAL A 47 -9.78 5.05 -2.50
N ALA A 48 -11.03 4.62 -2.49
CA ALA A 48 -11.73 4.17 -3.68
C ALA A 48 -13.20 4.60 -3.66
N GLY A 49 -13.73 4.95 -4.82
CA GLY A 49 -15.11 5.40 -4.95
C GLY A 49 -15.48 5.75 -6.39
N PRO A 50 -16.66 6.33 -6.60
CA PRO A 50 -17.02 6.96 -7.87
C PRO A 50 -15.99 8.05 -8.23
N ARG A 51 -15.74 8.25 -9.53
CA ARG A 51 -14.78 9.24 -10.02
C ARG A 51 -15.02 10.63 -9.42
N ALA A 52 -16.27 11.10 -9.47
CA ALA A 52 -16.65 12.40 -8.91
C ALA A 52 -16.37 12.51 -7.39
N GLY A 53 -16.54 11.41 -6.64
CA GLY A 53 -16.22 11.35 -5.22
C GLY A 53 -14.72 11.46 -4.96
N ILE A 54 -13.90 10.77 -5.76
CA ILE A 54 -12.44 10.86 -5.69
C ILE A 54 -11.95 12.26 -6.06
N ASP A 55 -12.51 12.87 -7.12
CA ASP A 55 -12.18 14.24 -7.52
C ASP A 55 -12.50 15.25 -6.40
N ALA A 56 -13.65 15.10 -5.72
CA ALA A 56 -14.03 15.94 -4.58
C ALA A 56 -13.07 15.79 -3.39
N VAL A 57 -12.68 14.55 -3.05
CA VAL A 57 -11.71 14.27 -1.99
C VAL A 57 -10.34 14.86 -2.33
N LEU A 58 -9.88 14.71 -3.57
CA LEU A 58 -8.61 15.30 -4.01
C LEU A 58 -8.65 16.84 -3.97
N ALA A 59 -9.75 17.45 -4.39
CA ALA A 59 -9.93 18.90 -4.28
C ALA A 59 -9.90 19.37 -2.81
N HIS A 60 -10.54 18.63 -1.90
CA HIS A 60 -10.50 18.91 -0.47
C HIS A 60 -9.08 18.78 0.09
N ILE A 61 -8.35 17.71 -0.26
CA ILE A 61 -6.96 17.50 0.17
C ILE A 61 -6.06 18.62 -0.34
N ARG A 62 -6.19 19.06 -1.60
CA ARG A 62 -5.39 20.16 -2.17
C ARG A 62 -5.61 21.50 -1.46
N ALA A 63 -6.76 21.68 -0.82
CA ALA A 63 -7.06 22.86 -0.01
C ALA A 63 -6.46 22.79 1.42
N LEU A 64 -5.95 21.64 1.85
CA LEU A 64 -5.29 21.51 3.15
C LEU A 64 -3.93 22.25 3.16
N PRO A 65 -3.47 22.70 4.34
CA PRO A 65 -2.21 23.44 4.46
C PRO A 65 -1.02 22.71 3.84
N GLY A 66 -0.40 23.32 2.83
CA GLY A 66 0.78 22.78 2.14
C GLY A 66 0.51 21.61 1.19
N CYS A 67 -0.74 21.21 0.95
CA CYS A 67 -1.10 20.08 0.09
C CYS A 67 -1.45 20.44 -1.37
N ALA A 68 -1.31 21.71 -1.79
CA ALA A 68 -1.71 22.15 -3.14
C ALA A 68 -1.04 21.35 -4.28
N ALA A 69 0.21 20.93 -4.04
CA ALA A 69 1.07 20.19 -4.97
C ALA A 69 1.14 18.68 -4.65
N ILE A 70 0.17 18.12 -3.91
CA ILE A 70 0.13 16.68 -3.66
C ILE A 70 0.15 15.89 -4.97
N ASP A 71 0.96 14.83 -5.01
CA ASP A 71 0.96 13.84 -6.08
C ASP A 71 0.09 12.63 -5.67
N TRP A 72 -0.65 12.09 -6.63
CA TRP A 72 -1.46 10.90 -6.45
C TRP A 72 -1.42 10.02 -7.69
N LYS A 73 -1.84 8.76 -7.53
CA LYS A 73 -1.96 7.79 -8.62
C LYS A 73 -3.35 7.23 -8.67
N LEU A 74 -3.89 7.16 -9.88
CA LEU A 74 -5.20 6.58 -10.13
C LEU A 74 -5.04 5.19 -10.73
N SER A 75 -5.89 4.29 -10.28
CA SER A 75 -6.07 2.98 -10.87
C SER A 75 -7.54 2.61 -10.76
N THR A 76 -7.89 1.42 -11.23
CA THR A 76 -9.28 0.95 -11.20
C THR A 76 -9.42 -0.31 -10.37
N ALA A 77 -10.61 -0.51 -9.83
CA ALA A 77 -11.02 -1.78 -9.24
C ALA A 77 -12.37 -2.25 -9.79
N ARG A 78 -12.53 -3.56 -9.98
CA ARG A 78 -13.79 -4.18 -10.40
C ARG A 78 -14.84 -4.07 -9.30
N GLU A 79 -14.44 -4.46 -8.09
CA GLU A 79 -15.23 -4.38 -6.88
C GLU A 79 -14.76 -3.24 -5.98
N ARG A 80 -15.55 -2.90 -4.96
CA ARG A 80 -15.18 -1.86 -4.00
C ARG A 80 -14.09 -2.41 -3.06
N PRO A 81 -12.84 -1.92 -3.14
CA PRO A 81 -11.71 -2.60 -2.51
C PRO A 81 -11.60 -2.34 -1.00
N PHE A 82 -12.43 -1.45 -0.46
CA PHE A 82 -12.45 -1.12 0.97
C PHE A 82 -13.85 -1.24 1.57
N ALA A 83 -13.93 -1.97 2.68
CA ALA A 83 -15.15 -2.20 3.44
C ALA A 83 -15.80 -0.92 4.02
N ARG A 84 -15.01 0.10 4.35
CA ARG A 84 -15.49 1.34 4.98
C ARG A 84 -14.48 2.46 4.82
N MET A 85 -14.89 3.69 5.09
CA MET A 85 -13.99 4.83 5.15
C MET A 85 -13.38 4.98 6.53
N LYS A 86 -12.08 5.31 6.59
CA LYS A 86 -11.37 5.62 7.83
C LYS A 86 -10.45 6.81 7.59
N VAL A 87 -10.53 7.83 8.42
CA VAL A 87 -9.47 8.82 8.57
C VAL A 87 -8.86 8.61 9.96
N ARG A 88 -7.56 8.36 10.05
CA ARG A 88 -6.89 7.97 11.30
C ARG A 88 -5.75 8.92 11.63
N LEU A 89 -5.73 9.40 12.87
CA LEU A 89 -4.58 10.07 13.43
C LEU A 89 -3.49 9.04 13.76
N LYS A 90 -2.26 9.37 13.40
CA LYS A 90 -1.05 8.59 13.64
C LYS A 90 0.09 9.51 14.07
N ARG A 91 1.13 8.92 14.66
CA ARG A 91 2.39 9.62 14.93
C ARG A 91 3.19 9.82 13.64
N GLU A 92 3.14 8.84 12.75
CA GLU A 92 3.79 8.85 11.45
C GLU A 92 2.78 8.35 10.40
N ILE A 93 2.76 8.98 9.22
CA ILE A 93 1.97 8.53 8.07
C ILE A 93 2.59 7.30 7.39
N VAL A 94 3.87 7.03 7.66
CA VAL A 94 4.55 5.74 7.45
C VAL A 94 5.55 5.51 8.59
N THR A 95 5.34 4.48 9.38
CA THR A 95 6.09 4.27 10.62
C THR A 95 7.43 3.61 10.34
N MET A 96 8.52 4.38 10.46
CA MET A 96 9.89 3.85 10.49
C MET A 96 10.45 3.78 11.91
N GLY A 97 9.87 4.54 12.85
CA GLY A 97 10.32 4.55 14.24
C GLY A 97 11.63 5.32 14.47
N GLN A 98 11.99 6.22 13.55
CA GLN A 98 13.14 7.11 13.65
C GLN A 98 12.62 8.56 13.73
N PRO A 99 12.55 9.16 14.94
CA PRO A 99 11.90 10.46 15.15
C PRO A 99 12.67 11.64 14.52
N ASP A 100 13.99 11.50 14.33
CA ASP A 100 14.86 12.56 13.80
C ASP A 100 14.86 12.61 12.26
N VAL A 101 14.12 11.72 11.60
CA VAL A 101 13.98 11.67 10.14
C VAL A 101 12.92 12.69 9.73
N ASP A 102 13.37 13.87 9.30
CA ASP A 102 12.51 14.84 8.63
C ASP A 102 12.58 14.60 7.11
N PRO A 103 11.59 13.93 6.49
CA PRO A 103 11.56 13.70 5.05
C PRO A 103 11.42 14.98 4.23
N ARG A 104 11.26 16.15 4.87
CA ARG A 104 11.27 17.46 4.20
C ARG A 104 12.67 18.08 4.14
N ALA A 105 13.65 17.56 4.89
CA ALA A 105 14.98 18.16 5.00
C ALA A 105 15.87 17.81 3.80
N SER A 106 16.07 16.52 3.54
CA SER A 106 16.85 16.05 2.38
C SER A 106 16.48 14.60 2.08
N VAL A 107 15.96 14.32 0.90
CA VAL A 107 15.68 12.95 0.45
C VAL A 107 16.69 12.53 -0.59
N GLY A 108 16.81 11.22 -0.83
CA GLY A 108 17.64 10.72 -1.92
C GLY A 108 17.18 11.23 -3.28
N HIS A 109 18.00 10.99 -4.30
CA HIS A 109 17.70 11.42 -5.66
C HIS A 109 16.49 10.65 -6.22
N TYR A 110 15.47 11.39 -6.63
CA TYR A 110 14.35 10.82 -7.39
C TYR A 110 14.83 10.33 -8.74
N VAL A 111 14.43 9.10 -9.09
CA VAL A 111 14.68 8.49 -10.41
C VAL A 111 13.34 8.20 -11.06
N ALA A 112 13.12 8.73 -12.25
CA ALA A 112 11.89 8.47 -13.00
C ALA A 112 11.83 7.00 -13.47
N PRO A 113 10.63 6.42 -13.67
CA PRO A 113 10.50 5.06 -14.18
C PRO A 113 11.30 4.77 -15.44
N ALA A 114 11.34 5.72 -16.39
CA ALA A 114 12.09 5.60 -17.64
C ALA A 114 13.61 5.41 -17.42
N ASP A 115 14.17 6.00 -16.36
CA ASP A 115 15.60 5.93 -16.05
C ASP A 115 15.93 4.80 -15.06
N TRP A 116 14.90 4.24 -14.40
CA TRP A 116 15.06 3.28 -13.31
C TRP A 116 15.81 2.02 -13.74
N ASN A 117 15.44 1.45 -14.89
CA ASN A 117 16.03 0.21 -15.41
C ASN A 117 17.54 0.36 -15.66
N ALA A 118 17.98 1.51 -16.18
CA ALA A 118 19.40 1.76 -16.42
C ALA A 118 20.18 1.85 -15.10
N LEU A 119 19.61 2.51 -14.09
CA LEU A 119 20.22 2.61 -12.76
C LEU A 119 20.36 1.22 -12.12
N ILE A 120 19.27 0.45 -12.02
CA ILE A 120 19.28 -0.83 -11.30
C ILE A 120 20.09 -1.93 -11.99
N ARG A 121 20.36 -1.80 -13.30
CA ARG A 121 21.23 -2.71 -14.06
C ARG A 121 22.72 -2.34 -13.94
N SER A 122 23.05 -1.21 -13.33
CA SER A 122 24.44 -0.79 -13.15
C SER A 122 25.13 -1.67 -12.09
N PRO A 123 26.33 -2.22 -12.36
CA PRO A 123 26.96 -3.22 -11.49
C PRO A 123 27.43 -2.65 -10.14
N ASP A 124 27.56 -1.33 -10.04
CA ASP A 124 27.93 -0.59 -8.83
C ASP A 124 26.71 -0.11 -8.01
N VAL A 125 25.48 -0.47 -8.42
CA VAL A 125 24.26 -0.15 -7.69
C VAL A 125 23.76 -1.37 -6.91
N ALA A 126 23.46 -1.17 -5.63
CA ALA A 126 22.70 -2.10 -4.82
C ALA A 126 21.24 -1.66 -4.78
N VAL A 127 20.35 -2.53 -5.25
CA VAL A 127 18.92 -2.27 -5.32
C VAL A 127 18.28 -2.90 -4.08
N ILE A 128 17.54 -2.14 -3.28
CA ILE A 128 16.98 -2.61 -2.01
C ILE A 128 15.47 -2.41 -2.02
N ASP A 129 14.73 -3.50 -1.79
CA ASP A 129 13.29 -3.44 -1.58
C ASP A 129 12.99 -3.05 -0.14
N THR A 130 12.35 -1.89 0.07
CA THR A 130 12.00 -1.41 1.42
C THR A 130 10.66 -1.96 1.93
N ARG A 131 10.06 -2.91 1.19
CA ARG A 131 8.81 -3.55 1.57
C ARG A 131 9.00 -4.71 2.55
N ASN A 132 7.89 -5.13 3.15
CA ASN A 132 7.89 -6.25 4.07
C ASN A 132 7.94 -7.58 3.30
N ALA A 133 8.38 -8.66 3.95
CA ALA A 133 8.58 -9.98 3.33
C ALA A 133 7.34 -10.52 2.58
N TYR A 134 6.13 -10.28 3.09
CA TYR A 134 4.91 -10.73 2.42
C TYR A 134 4.60 -9.98 1.11
N GLU A 135 5.16 -8.78 0.94
CA GLU A 135 5.00 -7.98 -0.28
C GLU A 135 6.01 -8.37 -1.35
N THR A 136 7.24 -8.72 -0.94
CA THR A 136 8.31 -9.15 -1.84
C THR A 136 8.08 -10.59 -2.32
N ALA A 137 7.45 -11.43 -1.51
CA ALA A 137 7.11 -12.82 -1.82
C ALA A 137 6.25 -13.01 -3.09
N ILE A 138 5.57 -11.97 -3.56
CA ILE A 138 4.73 -12.05 -4.77
C ILE A 138 5.27 -11.27 -5.95
N GLY A 139 6.37 -10.55 -5.78
CA GLY A 139 7.03 -9.84 -6.87
C GLY A 139 8.01 -8.80 -6.36
N THR A 140 9.08 -8.56 -7.12
CA THR A 140 10.16 -7.61 -6.81
C THR A 140 10.90 -7.22 -8.09
N PHE A 141 11.83 -6.27 -8.02
CA PHE A 141 12.74 -6.00 -9.13
C PHE A 141 13.83 -7.06 -9.21
N GLN A 142 14.21 -7.43 -10.45
CA GLN A 142 15.27 -8.40 -10.71
C GLN A 142 16.57 -8.01 -9.96
N GLY A 143 17.11 -8.94 -9.18
CA GLY A 143 18.36 -8.75 -8.43
C GLY A 143 18.26 -7.82 -7.22
N ALA A 144 17.05 -7.39 -6.83
CA ALA A 144 16.86 -6.60 -5.62
C ALA A 144 17.20 -7.41 -4.36
N VAL A 145 17.86 -6.74 -3.41
CA VAL A 145 18.09 -7.25 -2.08
C VAL A 145 16.82 -7.09 -1.26
N GLU A 146 16.36 -8.20 -0.68
CA GLU A 146 15.19 -8.24 0.19
C GLU A 146 15.62 -8.25 1.67
N PRO A 147 15.26 -7.22 2.45
CA PRO A 147 15.55 -7.18 3.88
C PRO A 147 14.84 -8.26 4.71
N GLN A 148 13.81 -8.89 4.16
CA GLN A 148 12.96 -9.85 4.85
C GLN A 148 12.36 -9.31 6.17
N THR A 149 12.01 -8.02 6.19
CA THR A 149 11.41 -7.37 7.36
C THR A 149 9.93 -7.72 7.51
N ASP A 150 9.45 -7.88 8.75
CA ASP A 150 8.02 -8.03 9.02
C ASP A 150 7.30 -6.67 9.02
N SER A 151 8.02 -5.62 9.43
CA SER A 151 7.55 -4.25 9.47
C SER A 151 8.65 -3.30 9.01
N PHE A 152 8.27 -2.19 8.36
CA PHE A 152 9.21 -1.15 7.92
C PHE A 152 10.05 -0.54 9.07
N ARG A 153 9.56 -0.61 10.32
CA ARG A 153 10.34 -0.25 11.52
C ARG A 153 11.60 -1.08 11.75
N ASP A 154 11.67 -2.25 11.13
CA ASP A 154 12.81 -3.16 11.26
C ASP A 154 13.91 -2.83 10.24
N PHE A 155 13.61 -1.98 9.25
CA PHE A 155 14.56 -1.58 8.20
C PHE A 155 15.84 -0.93 8.75
N PRO A 156 15.80 0.02 9.71
CA PRO A 156 17.02 0.59 10.29
C PRO A 156 17.94 -0.45 10.93
N ALA A 157 17.39 -1.40 11.68
CA ALA A 157 18.17 -2.46 12.32
C ALA A 157 18.78 -3.41 11.28
N TRP A 158 18.01 -3.76 10.24
CA TRP A 158 18.51 -4.54 9.12
C TRP A 158 19.66 -3.82 8.40
N TRP A 159 19.52 -2.52 8.13
CA TRP A 159 20.55 -1.73 7.47
C TRP A 159 21.84 -1.74 8.26
N GLU A 160 21.81 -1.42 9.56
CA GLU A 160 23.03 -1.42 10.40
C GLU A 160 23.72 -2.78 10.41
N ALA A 161 22.97 -3.88 10.42
CA ALA A 161 23.52 -5.22 10.37
C ALA A 161 24.13 -5.61 9.00
N ASN A 162 23.82 -4.88 7.92
CA ASN A 162 24.19 -5.24 6.56
C ASN A 162 25.00 -4.17 5.81
N ARG A 163 25.13 -2.95 6.33
CA ARG A 163 25.69 -1.79 5.64
C ARG A 163 27.09 -2.03 5.04
N ASP A 164 27.92 -2.84 5.70
CA ASP A 164 29.28 -3.14 5.25
C ASP A 164 29.30 -3.90 3.91
N ARG A 165 28.24 -4.68 3.63
CA ARG A 165 28.07 -5.41 2.35
C ARG A 165 27.80 -4.47 1.17
N PHE A 166 27.40 -3.23 1.45
CA PHE A 166 27.10 -2.21 0.46
C PHE A 166 28.21 -1.15 0.35
N HIS A 167 29.38 -1.41 0.92
CA HIS A 167 30.52 -0.52 0.80
C HIS A 167 30.86 -0.25 -0.68
N ASN A 168 31.09 1.02 -1.02
CA ASN A 168 31.33 1.51 -2.39
C ASN A 168 30.21 1.20 -3.40
N LYS A 169 28.98 0.94 -2.93
CA LYS A 169 27.80 0.84 -3.79
C LYS A 169 26.97 2.11 -3.70
N ARG A 170 26.40 2.49 -4.85
CA ARG A 170 25.25 3.41 -4.90
C ARG A 170 24.01 2.65 -4.46
N ILE A 171 23.12 3.29 -3.71
CA ILE A 171 21.92 2.62 -3.16
C ILE A 171 20.69 3.08 -3.93
N ALA A 172 19.94 2.15 -4.53
CA ALA A 172 18.66 2.42 -5.17
C ALA A 172 17.54 1.74 -4.39
N MET A 173 16.60 2.51 -3.83
CA MET A 173 15.50 1.98 -3.03
C MET A 173 14.14 2.15 -3.71
N PHE A 174 13.24 1.20 -3.48
CA PHE A 174 11.87 1.27 -3.97
C PHE A 174 10.88 0.67 -2.96
N CYS A 175 9.61 1.04 -3.14
CA CYS A 175 8.45 0.43 -2.50
C CYS A 175 7.22 0.63 -3.39
N THR A 176 6.04 0.19 -2.94
CA THR A 176 4.79 0.27 -3.71
C THR A 176 4.50 1.69 -4.20
N GLY A 177 4.46 2.66 -3.27
CA GLY A 177 3.98 4.02 -3.55
C GLY A 177 5.06 5.09 -3.63
N GLY A 178 6.25 4.86 -3.07
CA GLY A 178 7.33 5.84 -2.89
C GLY A 178 7.54 6.27 -1.43
N ILE A 179 6.47 6.34 -0.62
CA ILE A 179 6.50 6.96 0.71
C ILE A 179 7.53 6.37 1.70
N ARG A 180 7.79 5.05 1.67
CA ARG A 180 8.83 4.44 2.53
C ARG A 180 10.22 4.93 2.14
N CYS A 181 10.46 5.10 0.85
CA CYS A 181 11.73 5.55 0.30
C CYS A 181 12.02 7.00 0.66
N GLU A 182 11.00 7.85 0.83
CA GLU A 182 11.17 9.22 1.35
C GLU A 182 11.87 9.20 2.72
N LYS A 183 11.41 8.31 3.62
CA LYS A 183 12.04 8.14 4.95
C LYS A 183 13.34 7.38 4.91
N SER A 184 13.40 6.25 4.22
CA SER A 184 14.61 5.40 4.23
C SER A 184 15.78 6.09 3.55
N THR A 185 15.56 6.82 2.44
CA THR A 185 16.65 7.56 1.78
C THR A 185 17.16 8.73 2.63
N ASN A 186 16.27 9.52 3.23
CA ASN A 186 16.67 10.57 4.18
C ASN A 186 17.50 10.00 5.33
N TRP A 187 17.07 8.86 5.88
CA TRP A 187 17.79 8.22 6.98
C TRP A 187 19.16 7.68 6.57
N LEU A 188 19.29 7.04 5.39
CA LEU A 188 20.59 6.59 4.85
C LEU A 188 21.55 7.75 4.59
N LEU A 189 21.06 8.88 4.07
CA LEU A 189 21.86 10.11 3.93
C LEU A 189 22.40 10.55 5.30
N GLY A 190 21.55 10.50 6.34
CA GLY A 190 21.95 10.77 7.72
C GLY A 190 22.97 9.77 8.30
N GLN A 191 23.02 8.54 7.78
CA GLN A 191 24.05 7.55 8.11
C GLN A 191 25.36 7.74 7.32
N GLY A 192 25.45 8.78 6.47
CA GLY A 192 26.65 9.10 5.69
C GLY A 192 26.75 8.36 4.35
N VAL A 193 25.66 7.72 3.88
CA VAL A 193 25.61 7.16 2.52
C VAL A 193 25.45 8.30 1.53
N ALA A 194 26.48 8.57 0.73
CA ALA A 194 26.50 9.74 -0.14
C ALA A 194 25.52 9.65 -1.33
N GLU A 195 25.42 8.47 -1.94
CA GLU A 195 24.68 8.26 -3.19
C GLU A 195 23.47 7.36 -2.97
N VAL A 196 22.35 7.98 -2.63
CA VAL A 196 21.08 7.29 -2.37
C VAL A 196 20.03 7.78 -3.36
N TYR A 197 19.38 6.84 -4.02
CA TYR A 197 18.37 7.05 -5.06
C TYR A 197 17.07 6.35 -4.66
N HIS A 198 15.94 6.84 -5.14
CA HIS A 198 14.70 6.08 -5.06
C HIS A 198 13.79 6.26 -6.27
N LEU A 199 12.95 5.26 -6.50
CA LEU A 199 12.00 5.25 -7.61
C LEU A 199 10.87 6.26 -7.37
N LYS A 200 10.81 7.30 -8.20
CA LYS A 200 9.77 8.34 -8.15
C LYS A 200 8.41 7.73 -8.44
N GLY A 201 7.50 7.83 -7.49
CA GLY A 201 6.19 7.17 -7.59
C GLY A 201 6.23 5.65 -7.40
N GLY A 202 7.35 5.07 -6.96
CA GLY A 202 7.44 3.64 -6.61
C GLY A 202 7.01 2.69 -7.73
N ILE A 203 6.77 1.43 -7.34
CA ILE A 203 6.43 0.34 -8.27
C ILE A 203 5.15 0.65 -9.05
N LEU A 204 4.15 1.28 -8.42
CA LEU A 204 2.88 1.58 -9.10
C LEU A 204 3.08 2.49 -10.32
N LYS A 205 3.92 3.53 -10.21
CA LYS A 205 4.19 4.42 -11.34
C LYS A 205 5.02 3.71 -12.42
N TYR A 206 5.96 2.86 -12.00
CA TYR A 206 6.74 2.05 -12.91
C TYR A 206 5.87 1.07 -13.72
N LEU A 207 4.93 0.38 -13.09
CA LEU A 207 4.01 -0.54 -13.78
C LEU A 207 3.02 0.17 -14.69
N GLU A 208 2.76 1.46 -14.46
CA GLU A 208 1.90 2.31 -15.29
C GLU A 208 2.64 2.83 -16.54
N GLU A 209 3.90 3.26 -16.39
CA GLU A 209 4.64 3.97 -17.43
C GLU A 209 5.60 3.08 -18.25
N THR A 210 6.11 2.00 -17.65
CA THR A 210 7.11 1.13 -18.30
C THR A 210 6.43 0.00 -19.09
N PRO A 211 6.77 -0.17 -20.39
CA PRO A 211 6.32 -1.32 -21.18
C PRO A 211 6.68 -2.66 -20.54
N GLU A 212 5.77 -3.63 -20.61
CA GLU A 212 5.92 -4.94 -19.96
C GLU A 212 7.12 -5.75 -20.50
N ASP A 213 7.44 -5.60 -21.78
CA ASP A 213 8.56 -6.25 -22.47
C ASP A 213 9.93 -5.65 -22.14
N GLU A 214 9.97 -4.41 -21.64
CA GLU A 214 11.19 -3.73 -21.19
C GLU A 214 11.39 -3.81 -19.68
N SER A 215 10.40 -4.35 -18.97
CA SER A 215 10.30 -4.35 -17.53
C SER A 215 11.41 -5.18 -16.86
N ALA A 216 11.90 -4.68 -15.74
CA ALA A 216 12.76 -5.41 -14.80
C ALA A 216 11.97 -5.91 -13.57
N TRP A 217 10.65 -5.70 -13.56
CA TRP A 217 9.77 -6.15 -12.49
C TRP A 217 9.35 -7.61 -12.73
N GLU A 218 9.42 -8.43 -11.70
CA GLU A 218 9.03 -9.84 -11.71
C GLU A 218 7.84 -10.05 -10.76
N GLY A 219 6.79 -10.76 -11.21
CA GLY A 219 5.59 -11.05 -10.40
C GLY A 219 4.57 -9.90 -10.33
N ASP A 220 3.81 -9.84 -9.24
CA ASP A 220 2.77 -8.84 -8.99
C ASP A 220 3.16 -7.90 -7.83
N CYS A 221 2.69 -6.64 -7.89
CA CYS A 221 2.91 -5.67 -6.83
C CYS A 221 1.80 -5.74 -5.77
N PHE A 222 2.17 -6.06 -4.52
CA PHE A 222 1.22 -6.04 -3.40
C PHE A 222 0.62 -4.65 -3.17
N VAL A 223 -0.71 -4.59 -2.98
CA VAL A 223 -1.46 -3.38 -2.64
C VAL A 223 -2.34 -3.60 -1.41
N PHE A 224 -2.50 -2.53 -0.60
CA PHE A 224 -3.10 -2.59 0.73
C PHE A 224 -4.64 -2.48 0.71
N ASP A 225 -5.27 -3.16 -0.24
CA ASP A 225 -6.71 -3.10 -0.46
C ASP A 225 -7.26 -4.42 -0.99
N GLY A 226 -8.57 -4.48 -1.26
CA GLY A 226 -9.27 -5.70 -1.67
C GLY A 226 -8.75 -6.34 -2.96
N ARG A 227 -7.95 -5.64 -3.77
CA ARG A 227 -7.31 -6.20 -4.96
C ARG A 227 -6.12 -7.10 -4.64
N VAL A 228 -5.51 -6.93 -3.46
CA VAL A 228 -4.32 -7.65 -2.95
C VAL A 228 -3.05 -7.41 -3.76
N SER A 229 -3.12 -7.43 -5.08
CA SER A 229 -1.99 -7.27 -5.97
C SER A 229 -2.40 -6.60 -7.28
N VAL A 230 -1.46 -5.94 -7.94
CA VAL A 230 -1.60 -5.40 -9.30
C VAL A 230 -0.36 -5.69 -10.14
N GLY A 231 -0.55 -5.95 -11.44
CA GLY A 231 0.53 -6.13 -12.41
C GLY A 231 0.70 -4.91 -13.33
N HIS A 232 1.38 -5.12 -14.47
CA HIS A 232 1.56 -4.08 -15.50
C HIS A 232 0.23 -3.46 -15.96
N GLY A 233 0.25 -2.15 -16.20
CA GLY A 233 -0.93 -1.34 -16.48
C GLY A 233 -1.86 -1.17 -15.27
N LEU A 234 -1.35 -1.44 -14.06
CA LEU A 234 -2.12 -1.43 -12.80
C LEU A 234 -3.36 -2.33 -12.83
N ARG A 235 -3.29 -3.42 -13.61
CA ARG A 235 -4.35 -4.43 -13.73
C ARG A 235 -4.39 -5.27 -12.45
N GLU A 236 -5.60 -5.61 -11.99
CA GLU A 236 -5.77 -6.49 -10.83
C GLU A 236 -5.07 -7.83 -11.05
N GLY A 237 -4.23 -8.22 -10.09
CA GLY A 237 -3.53 -9.50 -10.10
C GLY A 237 -4.40 -10.64 -9.55
N PRO A 238 -3.91 -11.88 -9.60
CA PRO A 238 -4.69 -13.08 -9.23
C PRO A 238 -4.76 -13.31 -7.72
N HIS A 239 -3.93 -12.63 -6.92
CA HIS A 239 -3.75 -12.93 -5.52
C HIS A 239 -5.02 -12.67 -4.69
N LEU A 240 -5.24 -13.56 -3.73
CA LEU A 240 -6.24 -13.46 -2.69
C LEU A 240 -5.55 -13.21 -1.35
N LEU A 241 -6.28 -12.66 -0.38
CA LEU A 241 -5.72 -12.40 0.94
C LEU A 241 -6.10 -13.52 1.90
N CYS A 242 -5.11 -14.14 2.55
CA CYS A 242 -5.42 -14.98 3.71
C CYS A 242 -5.97 -14.09 4.84
N HIS A 243 -7.22 -14.32 5.26
CA HIS A 243 -7.85 -13.53 6.32
C HIS A 243 -7.30 -13.84 7.73
N ALA A 244 -6.47 -14.86 7.88
CA ALA A 244 -5.78 -15.17 9.14
C ALA A 244 -4.45 -14.41 9.23
N CYS A 245 -3.47 -14.76 8.37
CA CYS A 245 -2.13 -14.17 8.43
C CYS A 245 -1.92 -12.92 7.58
N ARG A 246 -2.93 -12.51 6.79
CA ARG A 246 -2.87 -11.31 5.91
C ARG A 246 -1.84 -11.38 4.78
N ARG A 247 -1.22 -12.54 4.54
CA ARG A 247 -0.34 -12.77 3.40
C ARG A 247 -1.15 -13.05 2.12
N PRO A 248 -0.64 -12.63 0.95
CA PRO A 248 -1.22 -13.01 -0.34
C PRO A 248 -1.08 -14.52 -0.57
N ILE A 249 -2.07 -15.11 -1.24
CA ILE A 249 -2.10 -16.51 -1.69
C ILE A 249 -2.67 -16.55 -3.11
N LEU A 250 -2.37 -17.58 -3.89
CA LEU A 250 -2.99 -17.78 -5.19
C LEU A 250 -4.35 -18.49 -5.07
N PRO A 251 -5.23 -18.38 -6.08
CA PRO A 251 -6.50 -19.12 -6.09
C PRO A 251 -6.31 -20.63 -5.91
N ALA A 252 -5.28 -21.21 -6.54
CA ALA A 252 -4.94 -22.63 -6.44
C ALA A 252 -4.53 -23.05 -5.02
N ASP A 253 -4.00 -22.13 -4.19
CA ASP A 253 -3.64 -22.46 -2.81
C ASP A 253 -4.86 -22.77 -1.93
N ARG A 254 -6.07 -22.44 -2.38
CA ARG A 254 -7.32 -22.77 -1.69
C ARG A 254 -7.69 -24.26 -1.78
N GLU A 255 -7.05 -24.99 -2.68
CA GLU A 255 -7.24 -26.43 -2.86
C GLU A 255 -6.32 -27.26 -1.97
N ARG A 256 -5.36 -26.60 -1.31
CA ARG A 256 -4.40 -27.25 -0.41
C ARG A 256 -5.09 -27.71 0.88
N PRO A 257 -4.68 -28.85 1.47
CA PRO A 257 -5.26 -29.35 2.73
C PRO A 257 -5.16 -28.40 3.93
N GLU A 258 -4.14 -27.53 3.94
CA GLU A 258 -3.88 -26.55 4.99
C GLU A 258 -4.83 -25.33 4.92
N TYR A 259 -5.55 -25.18 3.81
CA TYR A 259 -6.43 -24.04 3.60
C TYR A 259 -7.79 -24.24 4.28
N GLU A 260 -8.12 -23.31 5.17
CA GLU A 260 -9.45 -23.18 5.73
C GLU A 260 -9.86 -21.71 5.58
N HIS A 261 -10.93 -21.46 4.81
CA HIS A 261 -11.35 -20.10 4.47
C HIS A 261 -11.58 -19.27 5.74
N GLY A 262 -10.80 -18.19 5.86
CA GLY A 262 -10.91 -17.29 7.00
C GLY A 262 -10.04 -17.64 8.20
N VAL A 263 -9.36 -18.79 8.20
CA VAL A 263 -8.78 -19.44 9.37
C VAL A 263 -7.31 -19.82 9.17
N SER A 264 -6.95 -20.42 8.04
CA SER A 264 -5.56 -20.81 7.76
C SER A 264 -5.25 -20.89 6.26
N CYS A 265 -3.96 -20.84 5.94
CA CYS A 265 -3.42 -21.18 4.63
C CYS A 265 -2.09 -21.94 4.82
N HIS A 266 -1.50 -22.40 3.72
CA HIS A 266 -0.24 -23.13 3.71
C HIS A 266 0.94 -22.37 4.36
N HIS A 267 0.90 -21.03 4.40
CA HIS A 267 1.93 -20.25 5.09
C HIS A 267 1.75 -20.17 6.61
N CYS A 268 0.54 -20.30 7.16
CA CYS A 268 0.24 -19.93 8.56
C CYS A 268 -0.45 -21.01 9.38
N THR A 269 -0.63 -22.20 8.81
CA THR A 269 -1.30 -23.33 9.48
C THR A 269 -0.60 -23.74 10.79
N THR A 270 0.73 -23.58 10.84
CA THR A 270 1.57 -23.88 12.02
C THR A 270 1.90 -22.66 12.87
N GLU A 271 1.68 -21.44 12.37
CA GLU A 271 1.98 -20.20 13.10
C GLU A 271 0.88 -19.84 14.12
N ASN A 272 -0.37 -20.20 13.83
CA ASN A 272 -1.52 -19.84 14.67
C ASN A 272 -1.87 -20.99 15.63
N SER A 273 -2.12 -20.65 16.89
CA SER A 273 -2.58 -21.62 17.89
C SER A 273 -3.99 -22.14 17.55
N GLU A 274 -4.38 -23.30 18.11
CA GLU A 274 -5.76 -23.80 17.95
C GLU A 274 -6.80 -22.85 18.53
N ASN A 275 -6.44 -22.08 19.58
CA ASN A 275 -7.31 -21.05 20.13
C ASN A 275 -7.52 -19.89 19.12
N ASP A 276 -6.47 -19.47 18.42
CA ASP A 276 -6.58 -18.46 17.36
C ASP A 276 -7.44 -18.97 16.20
N LYS A 277 -7.24 -20.22 15.78
CA LYS A 277 -8.06 -20.85 14.74
C LYS A 277 -9.53 -20.93 15.15
N ALA A 278 -9.84 -21.30 16.39
CA ALA A 278 -11.20 -21.31 16.92
C ALA A 278 -11.85 -19.91 16.86
N ARG A 279 -11.12 -18.87 17.28
CA ARG A 279 -11.59 -17.47 17.17
C ARG A 279 -11.83 -17.04 15.72
N PHE A 280 -10.97 -17.47 14.80
CA PHE A 280 -11.12 -17.16 13.38
C PHE A 280 -12.34 -17.87 12.76
N ARG A 281 -12.58 -19.13 13.11
CA ARG A 281 -13.79 -19.89 12.72
C ARG A 281 -15.05 -19.20 13.22
N GLU A 282 -15.05 -18.79 14.49
CA GLU A 282 -16.20 -18.09 15.07
C GLU A 282 -16.47 -16.76 14.37
N ARG A 283 -15.41 -15.99 14.02
CA ARG A 283 -15.56 -14.79 13.20
C ARG A 283 -16.21 -15.10 11.84
N GLN A 284 -15.80 -16.18 11.15
CA GLN A 284 -16.42 -16.57 9.88
C GLN A 284 -17.88 -16.97 10.04
N ARG A 285 -18.21 -17.69 11.12
CA ARG A 285 -19.59 -18.04 11.46
C ARG A 285 -20.46 -16.79 11.64
N GLN A 286 -19.98 -15.80 12.40
CA GLN A 286 -20.70 -14.55 12.62
C GLN A 286 -20.89 -13.75 11.32
N ILE A 287 -19.88 -13.70 10.45
CA ILE A 287 -19.99 -13.09 9.12
C ILE A 287 -21.05 -13.81 8.27
N GLY A 288 -21.08 -15.15 8.31
CA GLY A 288 -22.08 -15.95 7.61
C GLY A 288 -23.50 -15.70 8.12
N LEU A 289 -23.69 -15.62 9.44
CA LEU A 289 -24.97 -15.32 10.07
C LEU A 289 -25.47 -13.91 9.74
N ALA A 290 -24.60 -12.90 9.72
CA ALA A 290 -24.97 -11.55 9.32
C ALA A 290 -25.44 -11.51 7.86
N ARG A 291 -24.73 -12.22 6.96
CA ARG A 291 -25.11 -12.34 5.55
C ARG A 291 -26.46 -13.01 5.35
N SER A 292 -26.77 -14.08 6.10
CA SER A 292 -28.06 -14.77 5.97
C SER A 292 -29.24 -13.93 6.47
N ARG A 293 -28.99 -12.96 7.37
CA ARG A 293 -29.97 -11.96 7.84
C ARG A 293 -30.14 -10.76 6.92
N GLY A 294 -29.36 -10.66 5.84
CA GLY A 294 -29.35 -9.50 4.95
C GLY A 294 -28.67 -8.26 5.52
N GLU A 295 -27.97 -8.38 6.66
CA GLU A 295 -27.24 -7.29 7.29
C GLU A 295 -25.92 -7.04 6.55
N ARG A 296 -25.64 -5.77 6.20
CA ARG A 296 -24.37 -5.38 5.58
C ARG A 296 -23.25 -5.35 6.62
N HIS A 297 -22.51 -6.47 6.75
CA HIS A 297 -21.29 -6.52 7.56
C HIS A 297 -20.12 -5.72 6.92
N LEU A 298 -20.16 -5.49 5.60
CA LEU A 298 -19.21 -4.67 4.84
C LEU A 298 -19.97 -3.53 4.17
N HIS A 299 -19.36 -2.36 4.01
CA HIS A 299 -19.93 -1.20 3.30
C HIS A 299 -21.11 -0.49 3.98
N ALA A 300 -21.26 -0.65 5.30
CA ALA A 300 -22.34 -0.04 6.08
C ALA A 300 -22.35 1.50 6.06
N ASP A 301 -21.19 2.14 5.84
CA ASP A 301 -21.04 3.61 5.89
C ASP A 301 -21.38 4.32 4.56
N ILE A 302 -21.88 3.60 3.55
CA ILE A 302 -22.13 4.14 2.21
C ILE A 302 -23.65 4.22 1.99
N PRO A 303 -24.20 5.40 1.60
CA PRO A 303 -25.58 5.52 1.16
C PRO A 303 -25.87 4.50 0.04
N GLU A 304 -27.08 3.92 -0.02
CA GLU A 304 -27.37 2.88 -1.01
C GLU A 304 -26.95 3.29 -2.42
N ASP A 305 -26.11 2.47 -3.06
CA ASP A 305 -25.89 2.55 -4.51
C ASP A 305 -27.27 2.43 -5.16
N PRO A 306 -27.68 3.34 -6.06
CA PRO A 306 -28.95 3.19 -6.75
C PRO A 306 -28.91 1.83 -7.45
N ALA A 307 -29.80 0.93 -7.02
CA ALA A 307 -29.84 -0.44 -7.53
C ALA A 307 -29.75 -0.43 -9.07
N PRO A 308 -29.00 -1.34 -9.69
CA PRO A 308 -29.01 -1.45 -11.14
C PRO A 308 -30.47 -1.63 -11.56
N ARG A 309 -30.99 -0.67 -12.34
CA ARG A 309 -32.31 -0.78 -12.95
C ARG A 309 -32.32 -2.11 -13.68
N LYS A 310 -33.07 -3.08 -13.16
CA LYS A 310 -33.35 -4.33 -13.87
C LYS A 310 -34.03 -3.91 -15.18
N HIS A 311 -33.28 -3.93 -16.27
CA HIS A 311 -33.90 -3.88 -17.59
C HIS A 311 -34.79 -5.13 -17.69
N PRO A 312 -36.10 -4.98 -17.97
CA PRO A 312 -36.89 -6.14 -18.33
C PRO A 312 -36.36 -6.65 -19.67
N ALA A 313 -35.88 -7.88 -19.69
CA ALA A 313 -35.60 -8.59 -20.93
C ALA A 313 -36.94 -8.89 -21.65
N PRO A 314 -36.94 -8.90 -23.00
CA PRO A 314 -38.14 -9.02 -23.83
C PRO A 314 -38.88 -10.36 -23.69
#